data_AF-A0A8T5I8V9-F1
#
_entry.id   AF-A0A8T5I8V9-F1
#
_cell.length_a   1.000
_cell.length_b   1.000
_cell.length_c   1.000
_cell.angle_alpha   90.00
_cell.angle_beta   90.00
_cell.angle_gamma   90.00
#
_symmetry.space_group_name_H-M   'P 1'
#
loop_
_entity.id
_entity.type
_entity.pdbx_description
1 polymer ?
#
loop_
_entity_poly.entity_id
_entity_poly.type
_entity_poly.pdbx_seq_one_letter_code
_entity_poly.pdbx_strand_id
1 'polypeptide(L)'
;MIQSVSLFMFLFSPPVQGEEMDKLKRDIKALELFLQDQDDYELYCSHIEWDQPAIEVYKTQLTTQLSETCLSRIEKKKPKEE
;
A
#
# COMPACT_ATOMS: atom_id res chain seq x y z
N MET A 1 -43.12 -26.74 -15.99
CA MET A 1 -43.01 -25.26 -16.09
C MET A 1 -42.10 -24.79 -14.95
N ILE A 2 -40.79 -25.03 -15.07
CA ILE A 2 -39.78 -24.67 -14.07
C ILE A 2 -38.59 -24.12 -14.86
N GLN A 3 -38.71 -22.89 -15.36
CA GLN A 3 -37.65 -22.27 -16.18
C GLN A 3 -37.48 -20.77 -15.92
N SER A 4 -38.05 -20.21 -14.86
CA SER A 4 -38.02 -18.76 -14.62
C SER A 4 -37.32 -18.30 -13.35
N VAL A 5 -37.00 -19.18 -12.40
CA VAL A 5 -36.46 -18.74 -11.09
C VAL A 5 -34.96 -18.42 -11.15
N SER A 6 -34.21 -19.02 -12.09
CA SER A 6 -32.76 -18.82 -12.19
C SER A 6 -32.35 -17.45 -12.77
N LEU A 7 -33.26 -16.72 -13.43
CA LEU A 7 -32.95 -15.42 -14.03
C LEU A 7 -33.09 -14.25 -13.03
N PHE A 8 -33.73 -14.48 -11.87
CA PHE A 8 -33.98 -13.41 -10.90
C PHE A 8 -32.82 -13.17 -9.91
N MET A 9 -31.89 -14.12 -9.75
CA MET A 9 -30.75 -13.99 -8.83
C MET A 9 -29.60 -13.10 -9.37
N PHE A 10 -29.53 -12.83 -10.67
CA PHE A 10 -28.48 -11.97 -11.25
C PHE A 10 -28.81 -10.47 -11.22
N LEU A 11 -30.07 -10.10 -10.96
CA LEU A 11 -30.51 -8.70 -10.97
C LEU A 11 -30.42 -8.02 -9.59
N PHE A 12 -30.01 -8.76 -8.55
CA PHE A 12 -29.87 -8.26 -7.18
C PHE A 12 -28.45 -8.42 -6.63
N SER A 13 -27.43 -8.33 -7.48
CA SER A 13 -26.08 -8.09 -6.97
C SER A 13 -26.06 -6.70 -6.32
N PRO A 14 -25.84 -6.58 -5.00
CA PRO A 14 -25.67 -5.28 -4.38
C PRO A 14 -24.47 -4.58 -5.05
N PRO A 15 -24.53 -3.25 -5.26
CA PRO A 15 -23.37 -2.53 -5.71
C PRO A 15 -22.23 -2.81 -4.72
N VAL A 16 -21.10 -3.33 -5.24
CA VAL A 16 -19.83 -3.31 -4.51
C VAL A 16 -19.65 -1.88 -4.03
N GLN A 17 -19.64 -1.69 -2.72
CA GLN A 17 -19.61 -0.38 -2.08
C GLN A 17 -18.28 0.26 -2.42
N GLY A 18 -18.28 1.30 -3.26
CA GLY A 18 -17.06 1.97 -3.73
C GLY A 18 -16.15 2.45 -2.59
N GLU A 19 -16.75 2.83 -1.46
CA GLU A 19 -16.04 3.24 -0.24
C GLU A 19 -15.19 2.11 0.36
N GLU A 20 -15.66 0.85 0.33
CA GLU A 20 -14.87 -0.28 0.83
C GLU A 20 -13.69 -0.60 -0.10
N MET A 21 -13.89 -0.48 -1.41
CA MET A 21 -12.81 -0.67 -2.39
C MET A 21 -11.74 0.41 -2.28
N ASP A 22 -12.13 1.67 -2.03
CA ASP A 22 -11.17 2.75 -1.87
C ASP A 22 -10.41 2.65 -0.55
N LYS A 23 -11.06 2.19 0.53
CA LYS A 23 -10.38 1.85 1.79
C LYS A 23 -9.36 0.72 1.58
N LEU A 24 -9.75 -0.35 0.90
CA LEU A 24 -8.87 -1.48 0.62
C LEU A 24 -7.64 -1.06 -0.21
N LYS A 25 -7.83 -0.23 -1.24
CA LYS A 25 -6.71 0.31 -2.04
C LYS A 25 -5.74 1.12 -1.18
N ARG A 26 -6.27 1.97 -0.29
CA ARG A 26 -5.46 2.77 0.65
C ARG A 26 -4.68 1.85 1.61
N ASP A 27 -5.31 0.82 2.15
CA ASP A 27 -4.66 -0.13 3.06
C ASP A 27 -3.55 -0.91 2.36
N ILE A 28 -3.77 -1.35 1.11
CA ILE A 28 -2.73 -2.01 0.30
C ILE A 28 -1.57 -1.06 0.03
N LYS A 29 -1.85 0.20 -0.32
CA LYS A 29 -0.78 1.18 -0.60
C LYS A 29 0.04 1.48 0.65
N ALA A 30 -0.60 1.61 1.80
CA ALA A 30 0.09 1.81 3.08
C ALA A 30 0.98 0.61 3.43
N LEU A 31 0.49 -0.62 3.20
CA LEU A 31 1.26 -1.84 3.44
C LEU A 31 2.47 -1.94 2.50
N GLU A 32 2.31 -1.61 1.22
CA GLU A 32 3.41 -1.54 0.25
C GLU A 32 4.50 -0.58 0.72
N LEU A 33 4.13 0.65 1.09
CA LEU A 33 5.08 1.65 1.60
C LEU A 33 5.77 1.20 2.89
N PHE A 34 5.03 0.58 3.81
CA PHE A 34 5.56 0.08 5.06
C PHE A 34 6.62 -1.00 4.83
N LEU A 35 6.35 -1.98 3.97
CA LEU A 35 7.32 -3.03 3.65
C LEU A 35 8.51 -2.47 2.87
N GLN A 36 8.24 -1.59 1.89
CA GLN A 36 9.30 -0.96 1.11
C GLN A 36 10.25 -0.16 2.00
N ASP A 37 9.74 0.62 2.96
CA ASP A 37 10.60 1.37 3.89
C ASP A 37 11.47 0.44 4.76
N GLN A 38 10.98 -0.74 5.16
CA GLN A 38 11.81 -1.73 5.88
C GLN A 38 12.98 -2.19 5.01
N ASP A 39 12.67 -2.63 3.80
CA ASP A 39 13.67 -3.14 2.85
C ASP A 39 14.67 -2.04 2.49
N ASP A 40 14.18 -0.85 2.10
CA ASP A 40 15.02 0.29 1.72
C ASP A 40 15.90 0.75 2.89
N TYR A 41 15.39 0.75 4.12
CA TYR A 41 16.20 1.05 5.29
C TYR A 41 17.31 0.01 5.49
N GLU A 42 17.00 -1.28 5.48
CA GLU A 42 17.98 -2.35 5.69
C GLU A 42 19.08 -2.29 4.62
N LEU A 43 18.70 -2.14 3.35
CA LEU A 43 19.63 -2.13 2.21
C LEU A 43 20.50 -0.87 2.16
N TYR A 44 19.96 0.31 2.48
CA TYR A 44 20.62 1.58 2.16
C TYR A 44 21.01 2.42 3.38
N CYS A 45 20.37 2.20 4.54
CA CYS A 45 20.35 3.15 5.65
C CYS A 45 20.52 2.53 7.04
N SER A 46 20.81 1.24 7.16
CA SER A 46 20.92 0.50 8.44
C SER A 46 21.96 1.05 9.44
N HIS A 47 22.81 1.99 9.03
CA HIS A 47 23.76 2.69 9.88
C HIS A 47 23.21 3.98 10.52
N ILE A 48 21.96 4.36 10.25
CA ILE A 48 21.28 5.55 10.82
C ILE A 48 20.24 5.06 11.82
N GLU A 49 20.11 5.71 12.97
CA GLU A 49 18.99 5.42 13.87
C GLU A 49 17.66 5.76 13.20
N TRP A 50 16.82 4.74 13.05
CA TRP A 50 15.45 4.87 12.57
C TRP A 50 14.61 3.79 13.24
N ASP A 51 13.48 4.22 13.79
CA ASP A 51 12.44 3.31 14.27
C ASP A 51 11.24 3.44 13.35
N GLN A 52 10.78 2.31 12.81
CA GLN A 52 9.72 2.34 11.83
C GLN A 52 8.41 2.75 12.51
N PRO A 53 7.71 3.79 12.01
CA PRO A 53 6.42 4.15 12.56
C PRO A 53 5.37 3.05 12.38
N ALA A 54 4.35 3.05 13.23
CA ALA A 54 3.24 2.13 13.09
C ALA A 54 2.52 2.30 11.72
N ILE A 55 1.98 1.19 11.19
CA ILE A 55 1.27 1.15 9.90
C ILE A 55 0.12 2.18 9.79
N GLU A 56 -0.49 2.59 10.90
CA GLU A 56 -1.55 3.61 10.90
C GLU A 56 -1.06 4.98 10.43
N VAL A 57 0.22 5.29 10.64
CA VAL A 57 0.86 6.51 10.10
C VAL A 57 0.89 6.44 8.58
N TYR A 58 1.25 5.29 8.02
CA TYR A 58 1.28 5.05 6.57
C TYR A 58 -0.13 5.08 5.95
N LYS A 59 -1.14 4.54 6.63
CA LYS A 59 -2.54 4.63 6.17
C LYS A 59 -3.07 6.07 6.14
N THR A 60 -2.59 6.90 7.06
CA THR A 60 -2.98 8.31 7.17
C THR A 60 -2.25 9.18 6.16
N GLN A 61 -0.92 9.06 6.07
CA GLN A 61 -0.07 9.95 5.27
C GLN A 61 0.16 9.45 3.85
N LEU A 62 0.04 8.14 3.61
CA LEU A 62 0.28 7.49 2.31
C LEU A 62 1.61 7.88 1.65
N THR A 63 2.64 8.06 2.45
CA THR A 63 3.99 8.46 2.04
C THR A 63 5.03 7.67 2.82
N THR A 64 6.24 7.57 2.27
CA THR A 64 7.40 7.01 2.97
C THR A 64 7.68 7.76 4.26
N GLN A 65 8.11 7.04 5.28
CA GLN A 65 8.51 7.55 6.58
C GLN A 65 10.04 7.45 6.79
N LEU A 66 10.78 7.17 5.72
CA LEU A 66 12.23 7.26 5.73
C LEU A 66 12.67 8.71 5.87
N SER A 67 13.75 8.93 6.62
CA SER A 67 14.35 10.25 6.73
C SER A 67 14.87 10.75 5.37
N GLU A 68 14.90 12.06 5.17
CA GLU A 68 15.47 12.69 3.97
C GLU A 68 16.91 12.22 3.70
N THR A 69 17.67 12.01 4.78
CA THR A 69 19.04 11.48 4.69
C THR A 69 19.05 10.08 4.08
N CYS A 70 18.11 9.21 4.47
CA CYS A 70 17.98 7.88 3.89
C CYS A 70 17.54 7.93 2.42
N LEU A 71 16.52 8.73 2.11
CA LEU A 71 16.03 8.91 0.73
C LEU A 71 17.13 9.38 -0.21
N SER A 72 17.94 10.35 0.21
CA SER A 72 19.08 10.82 -0.58
C SER A 72 20.14 9.74 -0.86
N ARG A 73 20.25 8.71 -0.01
CA ARG A 73 21.16 7.58 -0.21
C ARG A 73 20.58 6.57 -1.19
N ILE A 74 19.28 6.32 -1.12
CA ILE A 74 18.56 5.45 -2.05
C ILE A 74 18.70 6.02 -3.46
N GLU A 75 18.43 7.30 -3.67
CA GLU A 75 18.56 7.96 -4.98
C GLU A 75 19.97 7.84 -5.58
N LYS A 76 21.01 7.84 -4.74
CA LYS A 76 22.41 7.72 -5.18
C LYS A 76 22.83 6.28 -5.48
N LYS A 77 22.21 5.29 -4.82
CA LYS A 77 22.61 3.88 -4.89
C LYS A 77 21.71 3.04 -5.77
N LYS A 78 20.46 3.46 -6.00
CA LYS A 78 19.54 2.76 -6.88
C LYS A 78 20.12 2.81 -8.30
N PRO A 79 20.30 1.66 -8.96
CA PRO A 79 20.79 1.65 -10.33
C PRO A 79 19.88 2.52 -11.19
N LYS A 80 20.47 3.41 -11.99
CA LYS A 80 19.72 4.12 -13.03
C LYS A 80 19.25 3.03 -14.00
N GLU A 81 17.95 2.75 -14.04
CA GLU A 81 17.38 2.05 -15.19
C GLU A 81 17.66 2.93 -16.42
N GLU A 82 18.55 2.46 -17.27
CA GLU A 82 18.83 3.00 -18.62
C GLU A 82 17.75 2.55 -19.61
#